data_AF-G1VJD7-F1
#
_entry.id   AF-G1VJD7-F1
#
_cell.length_a   1.000
_cell.length_b   1.000
_cell.length_c   1.000
_cell.angle_alpha   90.00
_cell.angle_beta   90.00
_cell.angle_gamma   90.00
#
_symmetry.space_group_name_H-M   'P 1'
#
loop_
_entity.id
_entity.type
_entity.pdbx_description
1 polymer ?
#
loop_
_entity_poly.entity_id
_entity_poly.type
_entity_poly.pdbx_seq_one_letter_code
_entity_poly.pdbx_strand_id
1 'polypeptide(L)'
;MFAAINDPAAYQLLEAHDVQEQVHLRLGMDMDECTAAVELDVTILAKGRQEGTHMYGEEGDYGGLVSVSVKDKPITIVVTDNNHSFVEKHQMDACGIDWDDYDVIVVKQGYIHPEMKEKGKLCIMSLTDGATLQDTKRIPFKLIMRPMYPLDDM
;
A
#
# COMPACT_ATOMS: atom_id res chain seq x y z
N MET A 1 -3.66 10.56 -7.55
CA MET A 1 -3.86 9.25 -6.88
C MET A 1 -2.81 9.11 -5.79
N PHE A 2 -3.12 8.43 -4.67
CA PHE A 2 -2.08 7.90 -3.79
C PHE A 2 -2.27 6.42 -3.44
N ALA A 3 -1.16 5.76 -3.10
CA ALA A 3 -1.10 4.39 -2.59
C ALA A 3 0.07 4.22 -1.61
N ALA A 4 -0.05 3.27 -0.67
CA ALA A 4 1.07 2.83 0.16
C ALA A 4 1.69 1.53 -0.41
N ILE A 5 3.01 1.47 -0.49
CA ILE A 5 3.78 0.33 -1.01
C ILE A 5 4.87 -0.03 -0.01
N ASN A 6 4.84 -1.28 0.46
CA ASN A 6 5.91 -1.80 1.30
C ASN A 6 7.11 -2.21 0.46
N ASP A 7 8.23 -1.57 0.74
CA ASP A 7 9.54 -1.92 0.19
C ASP A 7 10.61 -1.38 1.15
N PRO A 8 11.12 -2.24 2.07
CA PRO A 8 12.09 -1.80 3.07
C PRO A 8 13.40 -1.27 2.46
N ALA A 9 13.83 -1.77 1.29
CA ALA A 9 15.06 -1.32 0.66
C ALA A 9 14.88 0.07 0.04
N ALA A 10 13.77 0.30 -0.66
CA ALA A 10 13.38 1.60 -1.17
C ALA A 10 13.19 2.63 -0.04
N TYR A 11 12.56 2.22 1.06
CA TYR A 11 12.44 3.05 2.26
C TYR A 11 13.81 3.49 2.79
N GLN A 12 14.76 2.56 2.97
CA GLN A 12 16.09 2.89 3.51
C GLN A 12 16.85 3.87 2.62
N LEU A 13 16.70 3.76 1.29
CA LEU A 13 17.24 4.73 0.35
C LEU A 13 16.63 6.12 0.61
N LEU A 14 15.31 6.22 0.60
CA LEU A 14 14.60 7.50 0.76
C LEU A 14 14.83 8.14 2.14
N GLU A 15 14.95 7.33 3.19
CA GLU A 15 15.22 7.80 4.55
C GLU A 15 16.59 8.49 4.68
N ALA A 16 17.56 8.12 3.83
CA ALA A 16 18.88 8.74 3.80
C ALA A 16 18.93 10.10 3.06
N HIS A 17 17.84 10.50 2.40
CA HIS A 17 17.74 11.73 1.59
C HIS A 17 16.83 12.77 2.24
N ASP A 18 16.98 14.04 1.88
CA ASP A 18 16.22 15.13 2.50
C ASP A 18 14.84 15.34 1.84
N VAL A 19 13.90 15.89 2.60
CA VAL A 19 12.62 16.36 2.03
C VAL A 19 12.90 17.43 0.96
N GLN A 20 12.14 17.40 -0.13
CA GLN A 20 12.32 18.15 -1.39
C GLN A 20 13.47 17.67 -2.29
N GLU A 21 14.25 16.66 -1.88
CA GLU A 21 15.27 16.08 -2.76
C GLU A 21 14.63 15.21 -3.85
N GLN A 22 15.24 15.22 -5.05
CA GLN A 22 14.90 14.32 -6.14
C GLN A 22 15.78 13.08 -6.07
N VAL A 23 15.14 11.91 -6.08
CA VAL A 23 15.81 10.61 -5.97
C VAL A 23 15.35 9.71 -7.11
N HIS A 24 16.29 8.99 -7.72
CA HIS A 24 15.95 7.88 -8.59
C HIS A 24 15.66 6.65 -7.72
N LEU A 25 14.42 6.19 -7.75
CA LEU A 25 13.87 5.18 -6.89
C LEU A 25 13.53 3.93 -7.69
N ARG A 26 14.11 2.81 -7.28
CA ARG A 26 13.67 1.49 -7.69
C ARG A 26 12.68 0.97 -6.66
N LEU A 27 11.42 0.81 -7.06
CA LEU A 27 10.32 0.47 -6.15
C LEU A 27 9.66 -0.85 -6.53
N GLY A 28 9.67 -1.81 -5.61
CA GLY A 28 9.12 -3.16 -5.74
C GLY A 28 10.11 -4.20 -5.23
N MET A 29 9.60 -5.25 -4.59
CA MET A 29 10.41 -6.22 -3.85
C MET A 29 11.05 -7.32 -4.73
N ASP A 30 10.72 -7.43 -6.01
CA ASP A 30 11.17 -8.48 -6.95
C ASP A 30 11.06 -9.92 -6.43
N MET A 31 10.00 -10.21 -5.68
CA MET A 31 9.75 -11.57 -5.22
C MET A 31 9.14 -12.43 -6.34
N ASP A 32 8.36 -11.81 -7.21
CA ASP A 32 7.64 -12.41 -8.32
C ASP A 32 7.21 -11.34 -9.35
N GLU A 33 6.48 -11.75 -10.38
CA GLU A 33 5.97 -10.84 -11.42
C GLU A 33 5.03 -9.76 -10.87
N CYS A 34 4.32 -10.02 -9.77
CA CYS A 34 3.39 -9.06 -9.15
C CYS A 34 4.09 -8.01 -8.29
N THR A 35 5.36 -8.24 -7.96
CA THR A 35 6.20 -7.36 -7.13
C THR A 35 7.45 -6.89 -7.86
N ALA A 36 7.52 -7.13 -9.18
CA ALA A 36 8.61 -6.68 -10.04
C ALA A 36 8.82 -5.16 -9.89
N ALA A 37 10.08 -4.77 -9.68
CA ALA A 37 10.38 -3.37 -9.42
C ALA A 37 10.21 -2.49 -10.66
N VAL A 38 9.84 -1.23 -10.41
CA VAL A 38 9.78 -0.17 -11.40
C VAL A 38 10.75 0.94 -11.05
N GLU A 39 11.37 1.53 -12.08
CA GLU A 39 12.25 2.67 -11.93
C GLU A 39 11.44 3.97 -12.02
N LEU A 40 11.61 4.85 -11.04
CA LEU A 40 10.86 6.09 -10.87
C LEU A 40 11.80 7.23 -10.52
N ASP A 41 11.62 8.39 -11.15
CA ASP A 41 12.18 9.63 -10.59
C ASP A 41 11.13 10.23 -9.65
N VAL A 42 11.51 10.46 -8.40
CA VAL A 42 10.59 10.95 -7.37
C VAL A 42 11.13 12.15 -6.63
N THR A 43 10.24 12.96 -6.05
CA THR A 43 10.59 14.02 -5.09
C THR A 43 10.06 13.64 -3.72
N ILE A 44 10.91 13.71 -2.69
CA ILE A 44 10.49 13.42 -1.30
C ILE A 44 9.60 14.56 -0.80
N LEU A 45 8.39 14.21 -0.36
CA LEU A 45 7.40 15.18 0.14
C LEU A 45 7.43 15.30 1.65
N ALA A 46 7.46 14.18 2.35
CA ALA A 46 7.38 14.12 3.81
C ALA A 46 7.92 12.78 4.32
N LYS A 47 8.35 12.78 5.58
CA LYS A 47 8.74 11.59 6.34
C LYS A 47 7.85 11.48 7.58
N GLY A 48 7.55 10.25 7.96
CA GLY A 48 6.59 9.96 9.01
C GLY A 48 6.89 8.64 9.73
N ARG A 49 6.09 8.38 10.76
CA ARG A 49 6.09 7.13 11.51
C ARG A 49 4.71 6.50 11.41
N GLN A 50 4.66 5.20 11.14
CA GLN A 50 3.41 4.45 11.02
C GLN A 50 2.76 4.31 12.38
N GLU A 51 1.59 4.92 12.55
CA GLU A 51 0.75 4.74 13.72
C GLU A 51 -0.03 3.41 13.65
N GLY A 52 -0.33 2.81 14.81
CA GLY A 52 -1.12 1.58 14.91
C GLY A 52 -2.53 1.72 14.33
N THR A 53 -3.18 0.60 13.99
CA THR A 53 -4.56 0.63 13.48
C THR A 53 -5.57 0.64 14.63
N HIS A 54 -6.15 1.79 14.94
CA HIS A 54 -7.04 1.98 16.09
C HIS A 54 -8.28 1.07 16.04
N MET A 55 -8.83 0.79 14.85
CA MET A 55 -9.94 -0.17 14.71
C MET A 55 -9.61 -1.57 15.27
N TYR A 56 -8.34 -1.96 15.29
CA TYR A 56 -7.88 -3.24 15.85
C TYR A 56 -7.43 -3.13 17.31
N GLY A 57 -7.57 -1.96 17.94
CA GLY A 57 -7.11 -1.67 19.29
C GLY A 57 -5.59 -1.55 19.39
N GLU A 58 -4.92 -1.24 18.29
CA GLU A 58 -3.48 -1.05 18.22
C GLU A 58 -3.12 0.41 18.53
N GLU A 59 -2.04 0.59 19.28
CA GLU A 59 -1.47 1.89 19.61
C GLU A 59 0.05 1.84 19.45
N GLY A 60 0.66 2.98 19.15
CA GLY A 60 2.10 3.12 19.07
C GLY A 60 2.63 3.18 17.64
N ASP A 61 3.88 2.78 17.50
CA ASP A 61 4.72 3.11 16.35
C ASP A 61 5.27 1.84 15.72
N TYR A 62 4.93 1.64 14.45
CA TYR A 62 5.17 0.38 13.76
C TYR A 62 6.34 0.45 12.78
N GLY A 63 6.78 1.63 12.34
CA GLY A 63 7.73 1.70 11.24
C GLY A 63 7.85 3.08 10.63
N GLY A 64 8.77 3.24 9.70
CA GLY A 64 8.95 4.46 8.93
C GLY A 64 8.06 4.56 7.69
N LEU A 65 7.73 5.80 7.35
CA LEU A 65 6.97 6.17 6.16
C LEU A 65 7.71 7.27 5.41
N VAL A 66 7.82 7.15 4.09
CA VAL A 66 8.24 8.27 3.23
C VAL A 66 7.25 8.49 2.10
N SER A 67 6.65 9.68 2.07
CA SER A 67 5.77 10.11 0.99
C SER A 67 6.60 10.73 -0.13
N VAL A 68 6.39 10.26 -1.36
CA VAL A 68 7.10 10.74 -2.55
C VAL A 68 6.13 11.06 -3.69
N SER A 69 6.36 12.16 -4.41
CA SER A 69 5.65 12.44 -5.66
C SER A 69 6.43 11.87 -6.85
N VAL A 70 5.71 11.30 -7.81
CA VAL A 70 6.33 10.76 -9.03
C VAL A 70 6.46 11.87 -10.07
N LYS A 71 7.66 12.05 -10.63
CA LYS A 71 7.93 13.06 -11.66
C LYS A 71 6.98 12.91 -12.86
N ASP A 72 6.45 14.04 -13.31
CA ASP A 72 5.55 14.17 -14.47
C ASP A 72 4.23 13.36 -14.36
N LYS A 73 3.84 12.92 -13.14
CA LYS A 73 2.61 12.15 -12.91
C LYS A 73 1.88 12.66 -11.66
N PRO A 74 0.53 12.72 -11.66
CA PRO A 74 -0.25 13.08 -10.48
C PRO A 74 -0.41 11.87 -9.52
N ILE A 75 0.72 11.28 -9.13
CA ILE A 75 0.81 10.09 -8.30
C ILE A 75 1.72 10.39 -7.11
N THR A 76 1.20 10.15 -5.91
CA THR A 76 1.98 10.11 -4.68
C THR A 76 2.06 8.67 -4.18
N ILE A 77 3.21 8.27 -3.69
CA ILE A 77 3.43 6.93 -3.13
C ILE A 77 3.94 7.11 -1.71
N VAL A 78 3.36 6.39 -0.76
CA VAL A 78 3.91 6.24 0.58
C VAL A 78 4.73 4.95 0.59
N VAL A 79 6.04 5.06 0.72
CA VAL A 79 6.93 3.90 0.84
C VAL A 79 7.07 3.54 2.31
N THR A 80 6.77 2.30 2.66
CA THR A 80 6.74 1.81 4.05
C THR A 80 7.85 0.79 4.30
N ASP A 81 8.46 0.83 5.48
CA ASP A 81 9.50 -0.12 5.88
C ASP A 81 8.97 -1.49 6.34
N ASN A 82 7.66 -1.59 6.56
CA ASN A 82 6.96 -2.81 6.97
C ASN A 82 5.63 -2.99 6.22
N ASN A 83 4.98 -4.14 6.43
CA ASN A 83 3.69 -4.47 5.84
C ASN A 83 2.49 -4.23 6.77
N HIS A 84 2.62 -3.30 7.73
CA HIS A 84 1.54 -2.95 8.65
C HIS A 84 0.36 -2.32 7.89
N SER A 85 -0.83 -2.41 8.49
CA SER A 85 -2.07 -1.91 7.89
C SER A 85 -2.03 -0.38 7.77
N PHE A 86 -2.40 0.14 6.59
CA PHE A 86 -2.44 1.57 6.26
C PHE A 86 -3.81 1.92 5.67
N VAL A 87 -4.78 2.21 6.54
CA VAL A 87 -6.21 2.28 6.20
C VAL A 87 -6.99 3.36 6.95
N GLU A 88 -6.36 4.07 7.88
CA GLU A 88 -6.96 5.14 8.69
C GLU A 88 -6.35 6.50 8.35
N LYS A 89 -7.13 7.57 8.47
CA LYS A 89 -6.72 8.93 8.09
C LYS A 89 -5.51 9.40 8.89
N HIS A 90 -5.47 9.12 10.19
CA HIS A 90 -4.34 9.56 11.02
C HIS A 90 -3.01 8.95 10.58
N GLN A 91 -3.02 7.74 10.01
CA GLN A 91 -1.83 7.10 9.43
C GLN A 91 -1.36 7.86 8.17
N MET A 92 -2.29 8.41 7.39
CA MET A 92 -2.00 9.27 6.23
C MET A 92 -1.43 10.62 6.66
N ASP A 93 -2.06 11.22 7.67
CA ASP A 93 -1.62 12.49 8.27
C ASP A 93 -0.19 12.36 8.81
N ALA A 94 0.16 11.21 9.42
CA ALA A 94 1.50 10.94 9.96
C ALA A 94 2.62 10.99 8.92
N CYS A 95 2.31 10.83 7.63
CA CYS A 95 3.26 11.00 6.52
C CYS A 95 2.90 12.17 5.59
N GLY A 96 2.14 13.16 6.08
CA GLY A 96 1.83 14.40 5.36
C GLY A 96 0.92 14.21 4.14
N ILE A 97 0.14 13.13 4.08
CA ILE A 97 -0.85 12.90 3.04
C ILE A 97 -2.20 13.44 3.51
N ASP A 98 -2.64 14.54 2.90
CA ASP A 98 -4.05 14.93 2.99
C ASP A 98 -4.84 14.20 1.91
N TRP A 99 -5.71 13.29 2.34
CA TRP A 99 -6.56 12.50 1.44
C TRP A 99 -7.52 13.34 0.59
N ASP A 100 -7.77 14.62 0.94
CA ASP A 100 -8.62 15.55 0.19
C ASP A 100 -7.93 16.05 -1.09
N ASP A 101 -6.61 15.91 -1.19
CA ASP A 101 -5.82 16.29 -2.36
C ASP A 101 -5.88 15.27 -3.50
N TYR A 102 -6.59 14.14 -3.33
CA TYR A 102 -6.56 13.02 -4.26
C TYR A 102 -7.94 12.56 -4.71
N ASP A 103 -8.13 12.45 -6.03
CA ASP A 103 -9.36 11.88 -6.61
C ASP A 103 -9.48 10.35 -6.42
N VAL A 104 -8.35 9.67 -6.26
CA VAL A 104 -8.27 8.21 -6.14
C VAL A 104 -7.30 7.83 -5.03
N ILE A 105 -7.80 6.99 -4.12
CA ILE A 105 -7.08 6.46 -2.97
C ILE A 105 -7.04 4.94 -3.09
N VAL A 106 -5.84 4.37 -3.04
CA VAL A 106 -5.64 2.91 -3.09
C VAL A 106 -5.18 2.44 -1.71
N VAL A 107 -6.03 1.66 -1.04
CA VAL A 107 -5.72 0.99 0.22
C VAL A 107 -5.65 -0.52 0.00
N LYS A 108 -4.72 -1.18 0.69
CA LYS A 108 -4.55 -2.64 0.62
C LYS A 108 -5.33 -3.31 1.74
N GLN A 109 -6.59 -3.64 1.48
CA GLN A 109 -7.45 -4.33 2.45
C GLN A 109 -8.42 -5.26 1.74
N GLY A 110 -8.75 -6.39 2.38
CA GLY A 110 -9.75 -7.34 1.86
C GLY A 110 -11.22 -6.89 2.03
N TYR A 111 -11.45 -5.76 2.68
CA TYR A 111 -12.75 -5.16 2.96
C TYR A 111 -12.59 -3.64 3.06
N ILE A 112 -13.71 -2.91 3.00
CA ILE A 112 -13.68 -1.45 3.12
C ILE A 112 -13.61 -1.03 4.60
N HIS A 113 -12.65 -0.16 4.93
CA HIS A 113 -12.52 0.43 6.27
C HIS A 113 -13.58 1.53 6.51
N PRO A 114 -14.13 1.72 7.73
CA PRO A 114 -15.19 2.70 7.99
C PRO A 114 -14.90 4.11 7.50
N GLU A 115 -13.71 4.65 7.79
CA GLU A 115 -13.33 6.01 7.36
C GLU A 115 -13.26 6.11 5.83
N MET A 116 -12.72 5.10 5.15
CA MET A 116 -12.70 5.04 3.68
C MET A 116 -14.10 4.95 3.10
N LYS A 117 -15.00 4.21 3.77
CA LYS A 117 -16.40 4.06 3.36
C LYS A 117 -17.17 5.37 3.48
N GLU A 118 -16.92 6.14 4.54
CA GLU A 118 -17.52 7.46 4.77
C GLU A 118 -16.97 8.50 3.79
N LYS A 119 -15.65 8.49 3.56
CA LYS A 119 -14.95 9.41 2.66
C LYS A 119 -15.29 9.19 1.18
N GLY A 120 -15.32 7.93 0.74
CA GLY A 120 -15.39 7.57 -0.67
C GLY A 120 -16.78 7.73 -1.27
N LYS A 121 -16.92 8.60 -2.27
CA LYS A 121 -18.15 8.71 -3.10
C LYS A 121 -18.46 7.40 -3.84
N LEU A 122 -17.42 6.65 -4.21
CA LEU A 122 -17.48 5.34 -4.82
C LEU A 122 -16.33 4.49 -4.25
N CYS A 123 -16.66 3.30 -3.76
CA CYS A 123 -15.68 2.33 -3.25
C CYS A 123 -15.72 1.09 -4.15
N ILE A 124 -14.59 0.75 -4.77
CA ILE A 124 -14.46 -0.42 -5.64
C ILE A 124 -13.40 -1.35 -5.03
N MET A 125 -13.74 -2.62 -4.90
CA MET A 125 -12.76 -3.66 -4.62
C MET A 125 -12.13 -4.10 -5.94
N SER A 126 -10.87 -3.71 -6.16
CA SER A 126 -10.11 -4.15 -7.34
C SER A 126 -9.55 -5.55 -7.08
N LEU A 127 -9.84 -6.51 -7.96
CA LEU A 127 -9.30 -7.86 -7.90
C LEU A 127 -7.91 -7.90 -8.55
N THR A 128 -6.94 -7.25 -7.92
CA THR A 128 -5.55 -7.26 -8.37
C THR A 128 -4.88 -8.59 -8.05
N ASP A 129 -3.93 -8.98 -8.90
CA ASP A 129 -3.07 -10.14 -8.63
C ASP A 129 -2.11 -9.88 -7.45
N GLY A 130 -1.58 -10.96 -6.86
CA GLY A 130 -0.63 -10.91 -5.76
C GLY A 130 -0.90 -11.96 -4.68
N ALA A 131 -0.20 -11.83 -3.55
CA ALA A 131 -0.21 -12.82 -2.47
C ALA A 131 -1.56 -13.00 -1.75
N THR A 132 -2.47 -12.03 -1.86
CA THR A 132 -3.82 -12.05 -1.25
C THR A 132 -4.91 -12.11 -2.32
N LEU A 133 -4.72 -12.96 -3.32
CA LEU A 133 -5.64 -13.12 -4.45
C LEU A 133 -7.04 -13.54 -3.97
N GLN A 134 -8.05 -12.73 -4.29
CA GLN A 134 -9.43 -13.07 -3.93
C GLN A 134 -10.10 -14.04 -4.91
N ASP A 135 -9.56 -14.18 -6.13
CA ASP A 135 -9.98 -15.26 -7.03
C ASP A 135 -9.35 -16.59 -6.59
N THR A 136 -9.97 -17.20 -5.57
CA THR A 136 -9.49 -18.42 -4.95
C THR A 136 -9.39 -19.59 -5.91
N LYS A 137 -10.13 -19.58 -7.03
CA LYS A 137 -10.05 -20.62 -8.08
C LYS A 137 -8.65 -20.73 -8.68
N ARG A 138 -7.90 -19.62 -8.72
CA ARG A 138 -6.56 -19.54 -9.31
C ARG A 138 -5.45 -19.93 -8.33
N ILE A 139 -5.75 -20.08 -7.04
CA ILE A 139 -4.75 -20.43 -6.03
C ILE A 139 -4.42 -21.93 -6.13
N PRO A 140 -3.14 -22.33 -6.23
CA PRO A 140 -2.73 -23.72 -6.39
C PRO A 140 -2.74 -24.49 -5.05
N PHE A 141 -3.92 -24.72 -4.48
CA PHE A 141 -4.08 -25.45 -3.22
C PHE A 141 -3.60 -26.92 -3.33
N LYS A 142 -2.68 -27.32 -2.43
CA LYS A 142 -2.10 -28.67 -2.41
C LYS A 142 -2.75 -29.61 -1.39
N LEU A 143 -3.25 -29.08 -0.27
CA LEU A 143 -3.78 -29.85 0.86
C LEU A 143 -5.14 -29.30 1.29
N ILE A 144 -6.20 -29.76 0.62
CA ILE A 144 -7.60 -29.40 0.91
C ILE A 144 -8.49 -30.63 0.82
N MET A 145 -9.63 -30.60 1.51
CA MET A 145 -10.69 -31.58 1.33
C MET A 145 -11.32 -31.39 -0.04
N ARG A 146 -11.36 -32.44 -0.86
CA ARG A 146 -11.98 -32.41 -2.19
C ARG A 146 -13.19 -33.35 -2.25
N PRO A 147 -14.23 -33.05 -3.06
CA PRO A 147 -14.35 -31.87 -3.93
C PRO A 147 -14.57 -30.58 -3.11
N MET A 148 -14.02 -29.47 -3.59
CA MET A 148 -14.18 -28.14 -2.99
C MET A 148 -14.64 -27.17 -4.07
N TYR A 149 -15.90 -26.74 -4.05
CA TYR A 149 -16.29 -25.55 -4.80
C TYR A 149 -15.58 -24.33 -4.20
N PRO A 150 -14.92 -23.45 -4.97
CA PRO A 150 -15.04 -23.31 -6.43
C PRO A 150 -13.91 -23.95 -7.27
N LEU A 151 -13.04 -24.77 -6.65
CA LEU A 151 -11.86 -25.38 -7.27
C LEU A 151 -12.18 -26.63 -8.09
N ASP A 152 -13.12 -27.45 -7.62
CA ASP A 152 -13.61 -28.64 -8.30
C ASP A 152 -15.09 -28.42 -8.70
N ASP A 153 -15.48 -28.89 -9.89
CA ASP A 153 -16.88 -28.94 -10.29
C ASP A 153 -17.63 -29.99 -9.44
N MET A 154 -18.80 -29.62 -8.90
CA MET A 154 -19.63 -30.51 -8.07
C MET A 154 -20.58 -31.37 -8.92
#